data_AF-A0AAD8FB22-F1
#
_entry.id   AF-A0AAD8FB22-F1
#
_cell.length_a   1.000
_cell.length_b   1.000
_cell.length_c   1.000
_cell.angle_alpha   90.00
_cell.angle_beta   90.00
_cell.angle_gamma   90.00
#
_symmetry.space_group_name_H-M   'P 1'
#
loop_
_entity.id
_entity.type
_entity.pdbx_description
1 polymer ?
#
loop_
_entity_poly.entity_id
_entity_poly.type
_entity_poly.pdbx_seq_one_letter_code
_entity_poly.pdbx_strand_id
1 'polypeptide(L)'
;MGILFSILFRPCQRCRRHHYQLSTYLTPGQIQLIQCTWSILKLDLVTLGLTVFLHFFETEPDLKMLFPKMIRMNESNQLEWDVDRDMLQKHAVTVMEGLGAAVETLHDSHLLNSVLIALGQTHEKRNIKPYMLK
;
A
#
# COMPACT_ATOMS: atom_id res chain seq x y z
N MET A 1 22.66 34.42 -25.02
CA MET A 1 23.92 33.87 -24.47
C MET A 1 24.04 34.40 -23.05
N GLY A 2 23.78 33.72 -21.94
CA GLY A 2 23.66 32.31 -21.61
C GLY A 2 24.20 32.19 -20.17
N ILE A 3 23.47 31.44 -19.33
CA ILE A 3 23.94 30.74 -18.10
C ILE A 3 24.40 31.65 -16.93
N LEU A 4 24.00 31.55 -15.65
CA LEU A 4 23.58 30.43 -14.79
C LEU A 4 22.70 30.96 -13.64
N PHE A 5 21.41 30.64 -13.64
CA PHE A 5 20.62 30.55 -12.41
C PHE A 5 20.98 29.22 -11.75
N SER A 6 21.80 29.23 -10.69
CA SER A 6 22.25 28.01 -10.04
C SER A 6 22.53 28.19 -8.56
N ILE A 7 21.53 28.63 -7.78
CA ILE A 7 21.61 28.54 -6.31
C ILE A 7 20.22 28.30 -5.73
N LEU A 8 19.60 27.14 -5.98
CA LEU A 8 18.49 26.65 -5.14
C LEU A 8 18.32 25.12 -5.17
N PHE A 9 19.39 24.37 -5.42
CA PHE A 9 19.47 22.96 -5.07
C PHE A 9 20.82 22.70 -4.42
N ARG A 10 20.93 23.04 -3.13
CA ARG A 10 21.92 22.38 -2.29
C ARG A 10 21.29 21.07 -1.84
N PRO A 11 21.70 19.89 -2.35
CA PRO A 11 21.30 18.64 -1.73
C PRO A 11 21.84 18.67 -0.30
N CYS A 12 20.93 18.65 0.67
CA CYS A 12 21.26 18.55 2.08
C CYS A 12 22.15 17.30 2.27
N GLN A 13 23.44 17.51 2.53
CA GLN A 13 24.43 16.46 2.83
C GLN A 13 24.21 15.81 4.22
N ARG A 14 22.96 15.73 4.69
CA ARG A 14 22.62 15.14 5.98
C ARG A 14 21.39 14.22 5.92
N CYS A 15 21.21 13.50 4.81
CA CYS A 15 20.45 12.25 4.84
C CYS A 15 21.43 11.12 5.16
N ARG A 16 21.63 10.81 6.44
CA ARG A 16 22.19 9.50 6.83
C ARG A 16 21.24 8.44 6.29
N ARG A 17 21.56 7.82 5.15
CA ARG A 17 20.93 6.57 4.73
C ARG A 17 21.33 5.53 5.79
N HIS A 18 20.48 5.31 6.78
CA HIS A 18 20.58 4.07 7.53
C HIS A 18 20.22 2.97 6.53
N HIS A 19 21.22 2.23 6.07
CA HIS A 19 21.02 0.96 5.39
C HIS A 19 20.49 -0.03 6.43
N TYR A 20 19.22 0.09 6.80
CA TYR A 20 18.54 -0.97 7.52
C TYR A 20 18.38 -2.14 6.55
N GLN A 21 19.09 -3.23 6.81
CA GLN A 21 18.87 -4.48 6.10
C GLN A 21 17.65 -5.18 6.73
N LEU A 22 16.77 -5.72 5.88
CA LEU A 22 15.58 -6.45 6.32
C LEU A 22 15.94 -7.69 7.15
N SER A 23 17.13 -8.24 6.95
CA SER A 23 17.70 -9.34 7.74
C SER A 23 17.75 -9.07 9.24
N THR A 24 17.70 -7.80 9.66
CA THR A 24 17.61 -7.41 11.08
C THR A 24 16.21 -7.61 11.67
N TYR A 25 15.16 -7.67 10.84
CA TYR A 25 13.76 -7.74 11.26
C TYR A 25 13.09 -9.08 10.93
N LEU A 26 13.52 -9.75 9.86
CA LEU A 26 13.00 -11.04 9.43
C LEU A 26 14.14 -12.02 9.19
N THR A 27 14.01 -13.20 9.78
CA THR A 27 14.90 -14.33 9.49
C THR A 27 14.60 -14.91 8.11
N PRO A 28 15.56 -15.59 7.46
CA PRO A 28 15.31 -16.25 6.18
C PRO A 28 14.14 -17.25 6.22
N GLY A 29 13.97 -17.97 7.33
CA GLY A 29 12.84 -18.90 7.51
C GLY A 29 11.47 -18.20 7.60
N GLN A 30 11.42 -17.01 8.21
CA GLN A 30 10.18 -16.21 8.25
C GLN A 30 9.84 -15.66 6.86
N ILE A 31 10.83 -15.20 6.10
CA ILE A 31 10.64 -14.80 4.69
C ILE A 31 10.13 -15.99 3.88
N GLN A 32 10.78 -17.16 4.06
CA GLN A 32 10.34 -18.51 3.72
C GLN A 32 8.82 -18.67 3.81
N LEU A 33 8.36 -18.63 5.05
CA LEU A 33 6.98 -18.88 5.44
C LEU A 33 6.01 -17.85 4.83
N ILE A 34 6.35 -16.56 4.84
CA ILE A 34 5.51 -15.50 4.28
C ILE A 34 5.32 -15.72 2.78
N GLN A 35 6.40 -16.00 2.05
CA GLN A 35 6.34 -16.21 0.59
C GLN A 35 5.57 -17.50 0.23
N CYS A 36 5.76 -18.58 1.00
CA CYS A 36 4.99 -19.82 0.82
C CYS A 36 3.51 -19.63 1.15
N THR A 37 3.18 -18.85 2.17
CA THR A 37 1.77 -18.56 2.51
C THR A 37 1.13 -17.71 1.40
N TRP A 38 1.84 -16.67 0.95
CA TRP A 38 1.38 -15.80 -0.12
C TRP A 38 1.16 -16.54 -1.43
N SER A 39 1.98 -17.56 -1.76
CA SER A 39 1.81 -18.34 -3.00
C SER A 39 0.48 -19.10 -3.05
N ILE A 40 -0.09 -19.44 -1.90
CA ILE A 40 -1.42 -20.06 -1.78
C ILE A 40 -2.50 -18.97 -1.85
N LEU A 41 -2.34 -17.89 -1.10
CA LEU A 41 -3.33 -16.80 -1.04
C LEU A 41 -3.52 -16.10 -2.40
N LYS A 42 -2.45 -15.95 -3.19
CA LYS A 42 -2.51 -15.27 -4.49
C LYS A 42 -3.24 -16.03 -5.60
N LEU A 43 -3.68 -17.26 -5.33
CA LEU A 43 -4.48 -18.04 -6.28
C LEU A 43 -5.85 -17.40 -6.57
N ASP A 44 -6.39 -16.64 -5.61
CA ASP A 44 -7.64 -15.88 -5.77
C ASP A 44 -7.52 -14.49 -5.14
N LEU A 45 -6.82 -13.58 -5.83
CA LEU A 45 -6.64 -12.20 -5.39
C LEU A 45 -7.95 -11.41 -5.30
N VAL A 46 -8.96 -11.79 -6.10
CA VAL A 46 -10.26 -11.12 -6.10
C VAL A 46 -10.96 -11.39 -4.78
N THR A 47 -11.14 -12.66 -4.42
CA THR A 47 -11.82 -13.05 -3.18
C THR A 47 -11.02 -12.61 -1.96
N LEU A 48 -9.69 -12.78 -1.98
CA LEU A 48 -8.81 -12.33 -0.90
C LEU A 48 -8.95 -10.82 -0.68
N GLY A 49 -8.80 -10.04 -1.75
CA GLY A 49 -8.85 -8.58 -1.67
C GLY A 49 -10.21 -8.07 -1.19
N LEU A 50 -11.31 -8.62 -1.73
CA LEU A 50 -12.66 -8.25 -1.28
C LEU A 50 -12.86 -8.59 0.20
N THR A 51 -12.43 -9.77 0.64
CA THR A 51 -12.53 -10.18 2.06
C THR A 51 -11.78 -9.22 2.97
N VAL A 52 -10.54 -8.85 2.59
CA VAL A 52 -9.73 -7.88 3.35
C VAL A 52 -10.42 -6.52 3.44
N PHE A 53 -10.92 -5.99 2.32
CA PHE A 53 -11.56 -4.67 2.30
C PHE A 53 -12.90 -4.65 3.04
N LEU A 54 -13.73 -5.69 2.90
CA LEU A 54 -14.98 -5.81 3.66
C LEU A 54 -14.69 -5.82 5.16
N HIS A 55 -13.72 -6.61 5.62
CA HIS A 55 -13.33 -6.65 7.02
C HIS A 55 -12.70 -5.33 7.51
N PHE A 56 -11.87 -4.69 6.68
CA PHE A 56 -11.31 -3.38 6.97
C PHE A 56 -12.39 -2.32 7.17
N PHE A 57 -13.44 -2.35 6.34
CA PHE A 57 -14.58 -1.45 6.46
C PHE A 57 -15.50 -1.76 7.65
N GLU A 58 -15.54 -3.00 8.12
CA GLU A 58 -16.23 -3.36 9.36
C GLU A 58 -15.48 -2.85 10.60
N THR A 59 -14.15 -3.00 10.60
CA THR A 59 -13.30 -2.64 11.74
C THR A 59 -12.99 -1.14 11.82
N GLU A 60 -12.88 -0.47 10.69
CA GLU A 60 -12.53 0.96 10.59
C GLU A 60 -13.59 1.72 9.74
N PRO A 61 -14.83 1.85 10.22
CA PRO A 61 -15.94 2.42 9.44
C PRO A 61 -15.70 3.87 9.01
N ASP A 62 -14.94 4.64 9.78
CA ASP A 62 -14.60 6.03 9.47
C ASP A 62 -13.75 6.13 8.19
N LEU A 63 -12.93 5.12 7.88
CA LEU A 63 -12.03 5.17 6.73
C LEU A 63 -12.76 4.98 5.39
N LYS A 64 -14.04 4.60 5.42
CA LYS A 64 -14.87 4.47 4.23
C LYS A 64 -15.00 5.77 3.44
N MET A 65 -14.95 6.92 4.13
CA MET A 65 -15.00 8.24 3.49
C MET A 65 -13.80 8.50 2.55
N LEU A 66 -12.71 7.73 2.68
CA LEU A 66 -11.55 7.81 1.80
C LEU A 66 -11.78 7.14 0.43
N PHE A 67 -12.89 6.39 0.29
CA PHE A 67 -13.23 5.63 -0.90
C PHE A 67 -14.57 6.06 -1.53
N PRO A 68 -14.81 7.36 -1.76
CA PRO A 68 -16.13 7.88 -2.20
C PRO A 68 -16.55 7.43 -3.60
N LYS A 69 -15.61 6.89 -4.39
CA LYS A 69 -15.90 6.29 -5.72
C LYS A 69 -16.38 4.85 -5.63
N MET A 70 -16.14 4.17 -4.51
CA MET A 70 -16.38 2.73 -4.33
C MET A 70 -17.42 2.45 -3.26
N ILE A 71 -17.61 3.37 -2.32
CA ILE A 71 -18.55 3.26 -1.20
C ILE A 71 -19.49 4.44 -1.24
N ARG A 72 -20.79 4.16 -1.34
CA ARG A 72 -21.83 5.15 -1.08
C ARG A 72 -22.29 5.03 0.37
N MET A 73 -22.44 6.18 1.04
CA MET A 73 -23.04 6.27 2.38
C MET A 73 -24.47 6.78 2.22
N ASN A 74 -25.40 6.27 3.03
CA ASN A 74 -26.75 6.80 3.04
C ASN A 74 -26.86 8.09 3.87
N GLU A 75 -28.02 8.75 3.80
CA GLU A 75 -28.30 10.00 4.52
C GLU A 75 -28.21 9.85 6.05
N SER A 76 -28.28 8.62 6.57
CA SER A 76 -28.09 8.30 7.99
C SER A 76 -26.65 7.94 8.37
N ASN A 77 -25.69 8.16 7.46
CA ASN A 77 -24.28 7.81 7.62
C ASN A 77 -24.05 6.29 7.89
N GLN A 78 -25.02 5.47 7.53
CA GLN A 78 -24.95 4.01 7.55
C GLN A 78 -24.54 3.52 6.15
N LEU A 79 -23.96 2.33 6.09
CA LEU A 79 -23.61 1.74 4.80
C LEU A 79 -24.88 1.29 4.10
N GLU A 80 -25.34 2.11 3.16
CA GLU A 80 -26.16 1.56 2.09
C GLU A 80 -25.27 0.83 1.10
N TRP A 81 -25.75 -0.35 0.76
CA TRP A 81 -25.10 -1.42 0.03
C TRP A 81 -24.74 -1.12 -1.43
N ASP A 82 -24.72 0.14 -1.85
CA ASP A 82 -24.22 0.51 -3.18
C ASP A 82 -22.69 0.63 -3.15
N VAL A 83 -22.05 -0.49 -2.80
CA VAL A 83 -20.65 -0.69 -3.17
C VAL A 83 -20.65 -0.94 -4.67
N ASP A 84 -19.95 -0.10 -5.42
CA ASP A 84 -19.61 -0.46 -6.80
C ASP A 84 -18.64 -1.64 -6.72
N ARG A 85 -19.21 -2.86 -6.72
CA ARG A 85 -18.49 -4.11 -6.49
C ARG A 85 -17.38 -4.29 -7.52
N ASP A 86 -17.60 -3.82 -8.75
CA ASP A 86 -16.62 -3.91 -9.83
C ASP A 86 -15.45 -2.96 -9.59
N MET A 87 -15.71 -1.73 -9.15
CA MET A 87 -14.62 -0.81 -8.78
C MET A 87 -13.89 -1.27 -7.52
N LEU A 88 -14.60 -1.73 -6.49
CA LEU A 88 -13.98 -2.25 -5.27
C LEU A 88 -13.13 -3.47 -5.58
N GLN A 89 -13.62 -4.40 -6.40
CA GLN A 89 -12.86 -5.56 -6.83
C GLN A 89 -11.58 -5.16 -7.57
N LYS A 90 -11.65 -4.23 -8.51
CA LYS A 90 -10.46 -3.72 -9.23
C LYS A 90 -9.45 -3.12 -8.26
N HIS A 91 -9.91 -2.27 -7.34
CA HIS A 91 -9.03 -1.65 -6.36
C HIS A 91 -8.40 -2.68 -5.42
N ALA A 92 -9.20 -3.64 -4.95
CA ALA A 92 -8.76 -4.71 -4.08
C ALA A 92 -7.67 -5.56 -4.74
N VAL A 93 -7.85 -5.94 -6.01
CA VAL A 93 -6.82 -6.64 -6.79
C VAL A 93 -5.56 -5.80 -6.90
N THR A 94 -5.64 -4.51 -7.25
CA THR A 94 -4.47 -3.63 -7.34
C THR A 94 -3.69 -3.55 -6.02
N VAL A 95 -4.38 -3.51 -4.87
CA VAL A 95 -3.72 -3.51 -3.56
C VAL A 95 -3.07 -4.86 -3.26
N MET A 96 -3.75 -5.97 -3.56
CA MET A 96 -3.18 -7.31 -3.36
C MET A 96 -1.97 -7.55 -4.28
N GLU A 97 -1.97 -7.04 -5.51
CA GLU A 97 -0.80 -7.07 -6.40
C GLU A 97 0.38 -6.27 -5.83
N GLY A 98 0.13 -5.07 -5.30
CA GLY A 98 1.15 -4.25 -4.64
C GLY A 98 1.73 -4.94 -3.39
N LEU A 99 0.88 -5.59 -2.60
CA LEU A 99 1.30 -6.41 -1.46
C LEU A 99 2.14 -7.60 -1.93
N GLY A 100 1.73 -8.27 -2.99
CA GLY A 100 2.47 -9.38 -3.58
C GLY A 100 3.87 -8.96 -4.04
N ALA A 101 4.00 -7.82 -4.70
CA ALA A 101 5.29 -7.27 -5.07
C ALA A 101 6.19 -7.00 -3.85
N ALA A 102 5.62 -6.51 -2.74
CA ALA A 102 6.39 -6.35 -1.49
C ALA A 102 6.82 -7.71 -0.91
N VAL A 103 5.93 -8.70 -0.88
CA VAL A 103 6.22 -10.06 -0.36
C VAL A 103 7.30 -10.77 -1.19
N GLU A 104 7.21 -10.70 -2.51
CA GLU A 104 8.16 -11.35 -3.40
C GLU A 104 9.56 -10.74 -3.29
N THR A 105 9.65 -9.47 -2.89
CA THR A 105 10.90 -8.71 -2.78
C THR A 105 11.48 -8.66 -1.36
N LEU A 106 10.89 -9.34 -0.38
CA LEU A 106 11.37 -9.37 1.02
C LEU A 106 12.84 -9.80 1.16
N HIS A 107 13.36 -10.63 0.26
CA HIS A 107 14.76 -11.06 0.34
C HIS A 107 15.76 -9.95 -0.07
N ASP A 108 15.30 -8.89 -0.74
CA ASP A 108 16.11 -7.76 -1.21
C ASP A 108 15.59 -6.45 -0.60
N SER A 109 16.31 -5.93 0.39
CA SER A 109 15.93 -4.70 1.09
C SER A 109 15.91 -3.47 0.19
N HIS A 110 16.74 -3.41 -0.86
CA HIS A 110 16.78 -2.28 -1.77
C HIS A 110 15.57 -2.29 -2.71
N LEU A 111 15.23 -3.47 -3.23
CA LEU A 111 14.07 -3.64 -4.08
C LEU A 111 12.76 -3.42 -3.31
N LEU A 112 12.65 -4.00 -2.11
CA LEU A 112 11.51 -3.77 -1.22
C LEU A 112 11.33 -2.28 -0.91
N ASN A 113 12.41 -1.57 -0.57
CA ASN A 113 12.35 -0.14 -0.31
C ASN A 113 11.85 0.65 -1.53
N SER A 114 12.26 0.25 -2.74
CA SER A 114 11.79 0.87 -3.99
C SER A 114 10.29 0.65 -4.21
N VAL A 115 9.79 -0.56 -3.95
CA VAL A 115 8.36 -0.90 -4.00
C VAL A 115 7.57 -0.09 -2.98
N LEU A 116 8.02 -0.04 -1.72
CA LEU A 116 7.34 0.69 -0.65
C LEU A 116 7.31 2.20 -0.89
N ILE A 117 8.37 2.79 -1.45
CA ILE A 117 8.39 4.22 -1.81
C ILE A 117 7.35 4.50 -2.90
N ALA A 118 7.27 3.67 -3.96
CA ALA A 118 6.30 3.84 -5.03
C ALA A 118 4.84 3.71 -4.53
N LEU A 119 4.60 2.75 -3.62
CA LEU A 119 3.30 2.60 -2.96
C LEU A 119 2.97 3.82 -2.08
N GLY A 120 3.94 4.32 -1.29
CA GLY A 120 3.76 5.51 -0.46
C GLY A 120 3.42 6.76 -1.28
N GLN A 121 4.12 6.98 -2.41
CA GLN A 121 3.82 8.08 -3.34
C GLN A 121 2.41 7.98 -3.93
N THR A 122 1.92 6.77 -4.15
CA THR A 122 0.57 6.52 -4.67
C THR A 122 -0.51 6.95 -3.66
N HIS A 123 -0.25 6.75 -2.37
CA HIS A 123 -1.12 7.18 -1.28
C HIS A 123 -1.01 8.69 -1.03
N GLU A 124 0.19 9.26 -1.09
CA GLU A 124 0.44 10.70 -0.94
C GLU A 124 -0.30 11.52 -2.00
N LYS A 125 -0.28 11.10 -3.26
CA LYS A 125 -1.06 11.71 -4.37
C LYS A 125 -2.57 11.74 -4.11
N ARG A 126 -3.08 10.83 -3.28
CA ARG A 126 -4.50 10.74 -2.89
C ARG A 126 -4.79 11.45 -1.55
N ASN A 127 -3.83 12.20 -1.03
CA ASN A 127 -3.88 12.87 0.28
C ASN A 127 -4.08 11.92 1.47
N ILE A 128 -3.76 10.64 1.31
CA ILE A 128 -3.83 9.65 2.38
C ILE A 128 -2.62 9.87 3.30
N LYS A 129 -2.88 10.07 4.59
CA LYS A 129 -1.83 10.29 5.58
C LYS A 129 -1.30 8.95 6.10
N PRO A 130 -0.02 8.86 6.51
CA PRO A 130 0.55 7.61 7.00
C PRO A 130 -0.25 6.96 8.14
N TYR A 131 -0.85 7.74 9.04
CA TYR A 131 -1.66 7.22 10.15
C TYR A 131 -2.99 6.59 9.71
N MET A 132 -3.40 6.77 8.45
CA MET A 132 -4.60 6.16 7.86
C MET A 132 -4.28 4.81 7.21
N LEU A 133 -3.00 4.47 7.06
CA LEU A 133 -2.52 3.15 6.65
C LEU A 133 -2.42 2.29 7.92
N LYS A 134 -3.54 1.70 8.33
CA LYS A 134 -3.61 0.79 9.47
C LYS A 134 -3.39 -0.66 9.04
#